data_AF-A0A4Q2UGC7-F1
#
_entry.id   AF-A0A4Q2UGC7-F1
#
_cell.length_a   1.000
_cell.length_b   1.000
_cell.length_c   1.000
_cell.angle_alpha   90.00
_cell.angle_beta   90.00
_cell.angle_gamma   90.00
#
_symmetry.space_group_name_H-M   'P 1'
#
loop_
_entity.id
_entity.type
_entity.pdbx_description
1 polymer ?
#
loop_
_entity_poly.entity_id
_entity_poly.type
_entity_poly.pdbx_seq_one_letter_code
_entity_poly.pdbx_strand_id
1 'polypeptide(L)'
;MKYFIKLNHVYAANNRLQKALADTLPDYDRRLVERPEHLADHLRAVVDRLNRANPRCQPIAVSYHPSQHPYGRAEHRETVHVGELATFTLYRLAEPLAAPAGPVQTPRPPAPQGEQLRLL
;
A
#
# COMPACT_ATOMS: atom_id res chain seq x y z
N MET A 1 -6.50 -3.45 -9.24
CA MET A 1 -6.69 -2.97 -7.85
C MET A 1 -5.34 -2.86 -7.16
N LYS A 2 -5.11 -1.81 -6.35
CA LYS A 2 -3.83 -1.57 -5.66
C LYS A 2 -4.03 -1.43 -4.16
N TYR A 3 -3.03 -1.85 -3.40
CA TYR A 3 -2.97 -1.76 -1.95
C TYR A 3 -1.74 -0.96 -1.54
N PHE A 4 -1.92 -0.09 -0.55
CA PHE A 4 -0.82 0.64 0.10
C PHE A 4 -0.39 -0.10 1.37
N ILE A 5 0.91 -0.37 1.47
CA ILE A 5 1.50 -1.04 2.63
C ILE A 5 1.89 0.02 3.67
N LYS A 6 1.47 -0.20 4.92
CA LYS A 6 1.93 0.56 6.07
C LYS A 6 2.52 -0.36 7.12
N LEU A 7 3.75 -0.09 7.53
CA LEU A 7 4.37 -0.71 8.69
C LEU A 7 3.86 0.01 9.96
N ASN A 8 3.11 -0.67 10.83
CA ASN A 8 2.53 -0.03 12.02
C ASN A 8 3.44 -0.12 13.24
N HIS A 9 4.00 -1.29 13.48
CA HIS A 9 4.78 -1.58 14.67
C HIS A 9 6.02 -2.38 14.27
N VAL A 10 7.16 -1.99 14.83
CA VAL A 10 8.40 -2.75 14.85
C VAL A 10 8.82 -2.82 16.31
N TYR A 11 8.78 -4.00 16.90
CA TYR A 11 9.21 -4.23 18.27
C TYR A 11 10.74 -4.35 18.34
N ALA A 12 11.30 -4.19 19.55
CA ALA A 12 12.73 -4.30 19.75
C ALA A 12 13.23 -5.70 19.38
N ALA A 13 14.33 -5.76 18.62
CA ALA A 13 14.97 -7.01 18.25
C ALA A 13 15.76 -7.58 19.43
N ASN A 14 15.47 -8.82 19.81
CA ASN A 14 16.09 -9.53 20.93
C ASN A 14 17.20 -10.49 20.49
N ASN A 15 17.37 -10.73 19.19
CA ASN A 15 18.42 -11.60 18.66
C ASN A 15 18.89 -11.16 17.26
N ARG A 16 19.94 -11.82 16.74
CA ARG A 16 20.55 -11.49 15.43
C ARG A 16 19.59 -11.65 14.25
N LEU A 17 18.75 -12.68 14.27
CA LEU A 17 17.74 -12.93 13.25
C LEU A 17 16.69 -11.81 13.22
N GLN A 18 16.15 -11.45 14.40
CA GLN A 18 15.20 -10.36 14.55
C GLN A 18 15.81 -9.02 14.14
N LYS A 19 17.10 -8.79 14.43
CA LYS A 19 17.79 -7.58 14.00
C LYS A 19 17.90 -7.51 12.48
N ALA A 20 18.39 -8.58 11.85
CA ALA A 20 18.50 -8.64 10.39
C ALA A 20 17.14 -8.44 9.70
N LEU A 21 16.08 -9.01 10.27
CA LEU A 21 14.72 -8.77 9.80
C LEU A 21 14.31 -7.31 9.99
N ALA A 22 14.43 -6.77 11.20
CA ALA A 22 14.06 -5.39 11.53
C ALA A 22 14.74 -4.36 10.62
N ASP A 23 16.00 -4.61 10.22
CA ASP A 23 16.73 -3.75 9.27
C ASP A 23 16.15 -3.82 7.84
N THR A 24 15.51 -4.94 7.47
CA THR A 24 14.93 -5.15 6.12
C THR A 24 13.48 -4.65 6.01
N LEU A 25 12.71 -4.67 7.11
CA LEU A 25 11.27 -4.38 7.09
C LEU A 25 10.88 -2.96 6.63
N PRO A 26 11.64 -1.88 6.95
CA PRO A 26 11.33 -0.52 6.52
C PRO A 26 11.28 -0.36 5.00
N ASP A 27 12.02 -1.17 4.25
CA ASP A 27 12.05 -1.10 2.79
C ASP A 27 10.68 -1.36 2.16
N TYR A 28 9.81 -2.10 2.84
CA TYR A 28 8.47 -2.43 2.38
C TYR A 28 7.42 -1.38 2.77
N ASP A 29 7.74 -0.48 3.71
CA ASP A 29 6.83 0.58 4.11
C ASP A 29 6.53 1.50 2.92
N ARG A 30 5.28 1.91 2.79
CA ARG A 30 4.78 2.82 1.75
C ARG A 30 4.89 2.29 0.32
N ARG A 31 5.20 1.01 0.12
CA ARG A 31 5.14 0.37 -1.20
C ARG A 31 3.70 0.09 -1.60
N LEU A 32 3.48 0.04 -2.92
CA LEU A 32 2.22 -0.39 -3.50
C LEU A 32 2.34 -1.85 -3.95
N VAL A 33 1.31 -2.64 -3.67
CA VAL A 33 1.19 -4.02 -4.16
C VAL A 33 -0.16 -4.23 -4.81
N GLU A 34 -0.21 -5.07 -5.84
CA GLU A 34 -1.47 -5.40 -6.53
C GLU A 34 -2.29 -6.42 -5.76
N ARG A 35 -1.58 -7.37 -5.13
CA ARG A 35 -2.15 -8.47 -4.35
C ARG A 35 -1.50 -8.52 -2.97
N PRO A 36 -2.26 -8.45 -1.88
CA PRO A 36 -1.77 -8.55 -0.50
C PRO A 36 -0.96 -9.82 -0.24
N GLU A 37 -1.38 -10.93 -0.84
CA GLU A 37 -0.74 -12.23 -0.72
C GLU A 37 0.71 -12.19 -1.22
N HIS A 38 1.01 -11.35 -2.22
CA HIS A 38 2.38 -11.19 -2.71
C HIS A 38 3.33 -10.63 -1.64
N LEU A 39 2.85 -9.71 -0.78
CA LEU A 39 3.68 -9.21 0.31
C LEU A 39 3.94 -10.34 1.31
N ALA A 40 2.91 -11.11 1.67
CA ALA A 40 3.03 -12.22 2.60
C ALA A 40 4.01 -13.29 2.08
N ASP A 41 3.87 -13.70 0.82
CA ASP A 41 4.73 -14.71 0.19
C ASP A 41 6.17 -14.22 0.04
N HIS A 42 6.35 -12.95 -0.32
CA HIS A 42 7.68 -12.35 -0.38
C HIS A 42 8.35 -12.32 1.00
N LEU A 43 7.63 -11.87 2.03
CA LEU A 43 8.13 -11.86 3.40
C LEU A 43 8.44 -13.26 3.92
N ARG A 44 7.61 -14.27 3.59
CA ARG A 44 7.91 -15.68 3.89
C ARG A 44 9.24 -16.11 3.29
N ALA A 45 9.46 -15.84 2.00
CA ALA A 45 10.70 -16.21 1.33
C ALA A 45 11.94 -15.53 1.94
N VAL A 46 11.82 -14.26 2.35
CA VAL A 46 12.88 -13.52 3.05
C VAL A 46 13.15 -14.11 4.43
N VAL A 47 12.09 -14.33 5.22
CA VAL A 47 12.18 -14.91 6.56
C VAL A 47 12.76 -16.32 6.52
N ASP A 48 12.34 -17.17 5.59
CA ASP A 48 12.86 -18.53 5.43
C ASP A 48 14.35 -18.55 5.06
N ARG A 49 14.80 -17.57 4.27
CA ARG A 49 16.23 -17.41 3.97
C ARG A 49 17.01 -17.02 5.22
N LEU A 50 16.49 -16.08 6.00
CA LEU A 50 17.14 -15.59 7.22
C LEU A 50 17.11 -16.63 8.35
N ASN A 51 16.03 -17.39 8.49
CA ASN A 51 15.92 -18.53 9.41
C ASN A 51 17.01 -19.57 9.09
N ARG A 52 17.17 -19.94 7.81
CA ARG A 52 18.24 -20.87 7.38
C ARG A 52 19.64 -20.34 7.62
N ALA A 53 19.84 -19.02 7.47
CA ALA A 53 21.12 -18.38 7.77
C ALA A 53 21.41 -18.26 9.28
N ASN A 54 20.40 -18.37 10.14
CA ASN A 54 20.51 -18.23 11.60
C ASN A 54 19.91 -19.44 12.35
N PRO A 55 20.45 -20.67 12.16
CA PRO A 55 19.84 -21.90 12.69
C PRO A 55 19.85 -22.01 14.22
N ARG A 56 20.63 -21.17 14.92
CA ARG A 56 20.68 -21.11 16.39
C ARG A 56 19.62 -20.19 17.01
N CYS A 57 18.91 -19.41 16.19
CA CYS A 57 17.83 -18.53 16.65
C CYS A 57 16.48 -19.26 16.55
N GLN A 58 15.52 -18.85 17.38
CA GLN A 58 14.14 -19.32 17.24
C GLN A 58 13.58 -18.83 15.89
N PRO A 59 13.04 -19.74 15.05
CA PRO A 59 12.55 -19.37 13.72
C PRO A 59 11.36 -18.43 13.83
N ILE A 60 11.31 -17.46 12.91
CA ILE A 60 10.20 -16.52 12.78
C ILE A 60 9.26 -17.02 11.69
N ALA A 61 7.96 -16.86 11.90
CA ALA A 61 6.93 -17.22 10.92
C ALA A 61 6.20 -15.96 10.43
N VAL A 62 5.63 -16.04 9.24
CA VAL A 62 4.82 -14.96 8.65
C VAL A 62 3.36 -15.42 8.54
N SER A 63 2.46 -14.70 9.19
CA SER A 63 1.02 -14.93 9.10
C SER A 63 0.35 -13.82 8.31
N TYR A 64 -0.66 -14.18 7.53
CA TYR A 64 -1.48 -13.25 6.77
C TYR A 64 -2.93 -13.44 7.18
N HIS A 65 -3.60 -12.34 7.52
CA HIS A 65 -5.00 -12.34 7.94
C HIS A 65 -5.78 -11.41 7.00
N PRO A 66 -6.60 -11.98 6.09
CA PRO A 66 -7.53 -11.18 5.32
C PRO A 66 -8.59 -10.60 6.26
N SER A 67 -8.95 -9.34 6.06
CA SER A 67 -10.07 -8.75 6.80
C SER A 67 -11.38 -9.43 6.39
N GLN A 68 -12.04 -10.04 7.37
CA GLN A 68 -13.40 -10.56 7.24
C GLN A 68 -14.36 -9.64 7.99
N HIS A 69 -14.56 -8.41 7.51
CA HIS A 69 -15.62 -7.55 8.04
C HIS A 69 -16.84 -7.57 7.09
N PRO A 70 -17.90 -8.33 7.43
CA PRO A 70 -19.13 -8.38 6.63
C PRO A 70 -20.05 -7.16 6.80
N TYR A 71 -19.75 -6.23 7.72
CA TYR A 71 -20.61 -5.08 7.99
C TYR A 71 -19.94 -3.76 7.56
N GLY A 72 -20.73 -2.99 6.80
CA GLY A 72 -20.32 -1.86 5.99
C GLY A 72 -19.42 -0.83 6.65
N ARG A 73 -18.59 -0.21 5.80
CA ARG A 73 -17.75 0.99 6.01
C ARG A 73 -16.42 0.82 6.74
N ALA A 74 -16.02 -0.39 7.11
CA ALA A 74 -14.61 -0.63 7.46
C ALA A 74 -13.80 -0.78 6.16
N GLU A 75 -12.87 0.15 5.94
CA GLU A 75 -11.79 0.04 4.96
C GLU A 75 -11.27 -1.40 4.93
N HIS A 76 -11.15 -2.02 3.74
CA HIS A 76 -10.61 -3.37 3.62
C HIS A 76 -9.14 -3.33 4.03
N ARG A 77 -8.89 -3.60 5.32
CA ARG A 77 -7.59 -3.57 5.99
C ARG A 77 -7.12 -4.99 6.17
N GLU A 78 -6.18 -5.41 5.36
CA GLU A 78 -5.57 -6.73 5.49
C GLU A 78 -4.30 -6.62 6.33
N THR A 79 -3.94 -7.66 7.09
CA THR A 79 -2.75 -7.61 7.94
C THR A 79 -1.78 -8.74 7.66
N VAL A 80 -0.48 -8.41 7.70
CA VAL A 80 0.61 -9.38 7.65
C VAL A 80 1.45 -9.21 8.91
N HIS A 81 1.61 -10.28 9.69
CA HIS A 81 2.49 -10.30 10.86
C HIS A 81 3.77 -11.06 10.55
N VAL A 82 4.90 -10.53 11.03
CA VAL A 82 6.21 -11.16 10.94
C VAL A 82 6.62 -11.52 12.37
N GLY A 83 6.24 -12.72 12.79
CA GLY A 83 6.34 -13.17 14.18
C GLY A 83 5.75 -12.16 15.16
N GLU A 84 6.43 -11.98 16.30
CA GLU A 84 6.15 -10.92 17.26
C GLU A 84 6.92 -9.62 16.96
N LEU A 85 7.61 -9.56 15.82
CA LEU A 85 8.54 -8.45 15.51
C LEU A 85 7.84 -7.28 14.84
N ALA A 86 6.94 -7.55 13.91
CA ALA A 86 6.32 -6.47 13.15
C ALA A 86 4.94 -6.81 12.58
N THR A 87 4.16 -5.76 12.33
CA THR A 87 2.84 -5.85 11.69
C THR A 87 2.71 -4.83 10.57
N PHE A 88 2.36 -5.32 9.38
CA PHE A 88 1.94 -4.52 8.24
C PHE A 88 0.42 -4.48 8.15
N THR A 89 -0.13 -3.30 7.87
CA THR A 89 -1.52 -3.16 7.40
C THR A 89 -1.51 -2.73 5.95
N LEU A 90 -2.32 -3.41 5.15
CA LEU A 90 -2.52 -3.14 3.75
C LEU A 90 -3.86 -2.47 3.58
N TYR A 91 -3.83 -1.26 3.01
CA TYR A 91 -5.01 -0.47 2.74
C TYR A 91 -5.37 -0.60 1.27
N ARG A 92 -6.55 -1.12 0.98
CA ARG A 92 -7.10 -1.10 -0.38
C ARG A 92 -7.26 0.35 -0.83
N LEU A 93 -6.60 0.73 -1.92
CA LEU A 93 -6.82 2.01 -2.55
C LEU A 93 -8.12 1.93 -3.35
N ALA A 94 -9.05 2.84 -3.06
CA ALA A 94 -10.19 3.05 -3.95
C ALA A 94 -9.65 3.48 -5.31
N GLU A 95 -10.14 2.85 -6.39
CA GLU A 95 -9.85 3.36 -7.72
C GLU A 95 -10.34 4.81 -7.79
N PRO A 96 -9.58 5.73 -8.41
CA PRO A 96 -10.11 7.06 -8.65
C PRO A 96 -11.44 6.91 -9.37
N LEU A 97 -12.50 7.55 -8.85
CA LEU A 97 -13.76 7.71 -9.57
C LEU A 97 -13.36 8.09 -10.99
N ALA A 98 -13.75 7.26 -11.96
CA ALA A 98 -13.51 7.54 -13.37
C ALA A 98 -13.79 9.03 -13.60
N ALA A 99 -12.79 9.78 -14.06
CA ALA A 99 -12.99 11.16 -14.47
C ALA A 99 -14.22 11.15 -15.39
N PRO A 100 -15.21 12.04 -15.18
CA PRO A 100 -16.43 12.01 -15.98
C PRO A 100 -16.02 11.98 -17.45
N ALA A 101 -16.40 10.90 -18.14
CA ALA A 101 -16.16 10.73 -19.55
C ALA A 101 -16.99 11.78 -20.29
N GLY A 102 -16.41 12.95 -20.50
CA GLY A 102 -17.02 14.02 -21.24
C GLY A 102 -15.96 15.06 -21.56
N PRO A 103 -15.79 15.45 -22.83
CA PRO A 103 -14.99 16.63 -23.14
C PRO A 103 -15.64 17.80 -22.40
N VAL A 104 -14.89 18.43 -21.50
CA VAL A 104 -15.29 19.72 -20.93
C VAL A 104 -15.36 20.69 -22.10
N GLN A 105 -16.57 20.90 -22.64
CA GLN A 105 -16.81 21.99 -23.57
C GLN A 105 -16.59 23.27 -22.78
N THR A 106 -15.43 23.90 -22.98
CA THR A 106 -15.18 25.24 -22.51
C THR A 106 -16.22 26.14 -23.19
N PRO A 107 -17.03 26.92 -22.45
CA PRO A 107 -17.90 27.90 -23.07
C PRO A 107 -17.02 28.84 -23.90
N ARG A 108 -17.22 28.84 -25.22
CA ARG A 108 -16.54 29.77 -26.12
C ARG A 108 -17.06 31.17 -25.75
N PRO A 109 -16.19 32.16 -25.45
CA PRO A 109 -16.65 33.52 -25.22
C PRO A 109 -17.39 34.02 -26.48
N PRO A 110 -18.48 34.78 -26.33
CA PRO A 110 -19.20 35.32 -27.47
C PRO A 110 -18.24 36.19 -28.31
N ALA A 111 -18.30 36.01 -29.62
CA ALA A 111 -17.50 36.78 -30.56
C ALA A 111 -17.77 38.28 -30.36
N PRO A 112 -16.73 39.16 -30.43
CA PRO A 112 -16.94 40.59 -30.40
C PRO A 112 -17.85 40.98 -31.58
N GLN A 113 -19.04 41.48 -31.28
CA GLN A 113 -19.91 42.09 -32.28
C GLN A 113 -19.21 43.34 -32.81
N GLY A 114 -19.07 43.40 -34.13
CA GLY A 114 -18.29 44.41 -34.84
C GLY A 114 -18.57 45.83 -34.38
N GLU A 115 -17.54 46.48 -33.86
CA GLU A 115 -17.49 47.91 -33.71
C GLU A 115 -17.37 48.52 -35.11
N GLN A 116 -18.49 49.00 -35.66
CA GLN A 116 -18.49 49.82 -36.87
C GLN A 116 -17.72 51.11 -36.56
N LEU A 117 -16.47 51.16 -36.99
CA LEU A 117 -15.71 52.39 -37.16
C LEU A 117 -16.47 53.29 -38.16
N ARG A 118 -17.24 54.24 -37.64
CA ARG A 118 -17.71 55.40 -38.40
C ARG A 118 -16.52 56.35 -38.58
N LEU A 119 -15.98 56.38 -39.79
CA LEU A 119 -15.18 57.50 -40.30
C LEU A 119 -16.11 58.70 -40.54
N LEU A 120 -15.92 59.78 -39.79
CA LEU A 120 -16.14 61.16 -40.20
C LEU A 120 -15.12 62.06 -39.49
#